data_AF-A0A2I0W516-F1
#
_entry.id   AF-A0A2I0W516-F1
#
_cell.length_a   1.000
_cell.length_b   1.000
_cell.length_c   1.000
_cell.angle_alpha   90.00
_cell.angle_beta   90.00
_cell.angle_gamma   90.00
#
_symmetry.space_group_name_H-M   'P 1'
#
loop_
_entity.id
_entity.type
_entity.pdbx_description
1 polymer ?
#
loop_
_entity_poly.entity_id
_entity_poly.type
_entity_poly.pdbx_seq_one_letter_code
_entity_poly.pdbx_strand_id
1 'polypeptide(L)'
;MTRHKSTVAEFLSKNYDWFFAEFNEKLLSSSNYVTARQAIKLLGEMLLDRSNSGVMTRYVSSKDNLIVPMNLLRDKSRSIQIEAFHVFKLFAANENKPSEIGTILMTNKSKILRLLGALKLEKEDEQFEADKTEVIKLIAALSL
;
A
#
# COMPACT_ATOMS: atom_id res chain seq x y z
N MET A 1 8.29 -6.41 15.49
CA MET A 1 8.05 -6.55 14.05
C MET A 1 9.19 -6.09 13.15
N THR A 2 10.23 -5.38 13.63
CA THR A 2 11.30 -4.89 12.72
C THR A 2 12.74 -5.20 13.17
N ARG A 3 12.93 -5.68 14.42
CA ARG A 3 14.26 -5.86 15.01
C ARG A 3 14.97 -7.16 14.63
N HIS A 4 14.27 -8.29 14.62
CA HIS A 4 14.82 -9.62 14.27
C HIS A 4 14.26 -10.07 12.92
N LYS A 5 14.87 -9.59 11.83
CA LYS A 5 14.31 -9.65 10.47
C LYS A 5 13.96 -11.07 10.00
N SER A 6 14.87 -12.03 10.16
CA SER A 6 14.63 -13.44 9.78
C SER A 6 13.49 -14.08 10.58
N THR A 7 13.46 -13.90 11.90
CA THR A 7 12.40 -14.41 12.77
C THR A 7 11.05 -13.78 12.45
N VAL A 8 11.02 -12.48 12.16
CA VAL A 8 9.78 -11.80 11.75
C VAL A 8 9.29 -12.31 10.40
N ALA A 9 10.18 -12.47 9.43
CA ALA A 9 9.81 -13.00 8.11
C ALA A 9 9.20 -14.40 8.22
N GLU A 10 9.81 -15.28 9.02
CA GLU A 10 9.27 -16.61 9.30
C GLU A 10 7.89 -16.54 9.98
N PHE A 11 7.75 -15.69 11.00
CA PHE A 11 6.49 -15.50 11.71
C PHE A 11 5.37 -14.99 10.77
N LEU A 12 5.64 -13.95 9.98
CA LEU A 12 4.67 -13.36 9.06
C LEU A 12 4.27 -14.35 7.97
N SER A 13 5.20 -15.14 7.46
CA SER A 13 4.92 -16.17 6.46
C SER A 13 4.02 -17.28 7.03
N LYS A 14 4.35 -17.80 8.22
CA LYS A 14 3.61 -18.88 8.89
C LYS A 14 2.20 -18.48 9.32
N ASN A 15 2.02 -17.22 9.74
CA ASN A 15 0.78 -16.73 10.34
C ASN A 15 0.02 -15.75 9.43
N TYR A 16 0.34 -15.74 8.14
CA TYR A 16 -0.06 -14.69 7.20
C TYR A 16 -1.57 -14.39 7.23
N ASP A 17 -2.40 -15.41 7.08
CA ASP A 17 -3.84 -15.23 6.87
C ASP A 17 -4.52 -14.58 8.07
N TRP A 18 -4.30 -15.15 9.26
CA TRP A 18 -4.83 -14.58 10.50
C TRP A 18 -4.22 -13.20 10.80
N PHE A 19 -2.90 -13.06 10.68
CA PHE A 19 -2.22 -11.82 11.06
C PHE A 19 -2.70 -10.65 10.21
N PHE A 20 -2.73 -10.78 8.88
CA PHE A 20 -3.12 -9.69 8.00
C PHE A 20 -4.63 -9.45 7.98
N ALA A 21 -5.46 -10.47 8.20
CA ALA A 21 -6.90 -10.26 8.42
C ALA A 21 -7.13 -9.34 9.64
N GLU A 22 -6.56 -9.71 10.78
CA GLU A 22 -6.64 -8.96 12.03
C GLU A 22 -6.01 -7.57 11.93
N PHE A 23 -4.85 -7.46 11.30
CA PHE A 23 -4.14 -6.20 11.11
C PHE A 23 -4.95 -5.22 10.25
N ASN A 24 -5.52 -5.69 9.15
CA ASN A 24 -6.32 -4.86 8.25
C ASN A 24 -7.65 -4.44 8.91
N GLU A 25 -8.34 -5.37 9.55
CA GLU A 25 -9.66 -5.12 10.15
C GLU A 25 -9.55 -4.24 11.40
N LYS A 26 -8.61 -4.53 12.31
CA LYS A 26 -8.56 -3.86 13.62
C LYS A 26 -7.68 -2.63 13.65
N LEU A 27 -6.59 -2.60 12.89
CA LEU A 27 -5.60 -1.52 12.97
C LEU A 27 -5.73 -0.53 11.82
N LEU A 28 -5.72 -1.01 10.56
CA LEU A 28 -5.80 -0.14 9.39
C LEU A 28 -7.17 0.52 9.22
N SER A 29 -8.23 -0.17 9.65
CA SER A 29 -9.61 0.35 9.62
C SER A 29 -10.02 1.03 10.94
N SER A 30 -9.06 1.29 11.84
CA SER A 30 -9.35 1.94 13.12
C SER A 30 -9.85 3.38 12.91
N SER A 31 -10.89 3.77 13.66
CA SER A 31 -11.33 5.17 13.71
C SER A 31 -10.35 6.08 14.49
N ASN A 32 -9.41 5.49 15.23
CA ASN A 32 -8.36 6.23 15.91
C ASN A 32 -7.26 6.64 14.94
N TYR A 33 -7.08 7.95 14.76
CA TYR A 33 -6.08 8.52 13.87
C TYR A 33 -4.67 8.00 14.11
N VAL A 34 -4.21 7.96 15.36
CA VAL A 34 -2.84 7.54 15.70
C VAL A 34 -2.65 6.08 15.35
N THR A 35 -3.63 5.23 15.70
CA THR A 35 -3.61 3.80 15.37
C THR A 35 -3.55 3.58 13.87
N ALA A 36 -4.47 4.17 13.11
CA ALA A 36 -4.52 4.00 11.66
C ALA A 36 -3.22 4.49 11.00
N ARG A 37 -2.71 5.67 11.37
CA ARG A 37 -1.46 6.24 10.84
C ARG A 37 -0.25 5.37 11.12
N GLN A 38 -0.08 4.90 12.35
CA GLN A 38 1.08 4.07 12.70
C GLN A 38 0.96 2.66 12.10
N ALA A 39 -0.25 2.12 11.98
CA ALA A 39 -0.47 0.83 11.35
C ALA A 39 -0.12 0.84 9.86
N ILE A 40 -0.56 1.85 9.10
CA ILE A 40 -0.24 1.92 7.66
C ILE A 40 1.25 2.16 7.42
N LYS A 41 1.89 2.98 8.25
CA LYS A 41 3.34 3.18 8.21
C LYS A 41 4.09 1.88 8.47
N LEU A 42 3.71 1.16 9.53
CA LEU A 42 4.32 -0.13 9.89
C LEU A 42 4.11 -1.17 8.79
N LEU A 43 2.94 -1.20 8.14
CA LEU A 43 2.70 -2.06 6.98
C LEU A 43 3.68 -1.75 5.85
N GLY A 44 3.87 -0.48 5.50
CA GLY A 44 4.85 -0.07 4.49
C GLY A 44 6.26 -0.53 4.82
N GLU A 45 6.71 -0.32 6.07
CA GLU A 45 8.02 -0.78 6.55
C GLU A 45 8.16 -2.31 6.48
N MET A 46 7.13 -3.06 6.85
CA MET A 46 7.15 -4.54 6.79
C MET A 46 7.23 -5.05 5.35
N LEU A 47 6.47 -4.47 4.42
CA LEU A 47 6.44 -4.91 3.02
C LEU A 47 7.70 -4.52 2.24
N LEU A 48 8.35 -3.41 2.61
CA LEU A 48 9.60 -2.96 1.98
C LEU A 48 10.85 -3.67 2.50
N ASP A 49 10.77 -4.37 3.64
CA ASP A 49 11.90 -5.15 4.13
C ASP A 49 12.19 -6.34 3.22
N ARG A 50 13.42 -6.42 2.71
CA ARG A 50 13.86 -7.49 1.78
C ARG A 50 13.67 -8.90 2.33
N SER A 51 13.73 -9.08 3.66
CA SER A 51 13.49 -10.39 4.28
C SER A 51 12.04 -10.85 4.17
N ASN A 52 11.10 -9.92 3.95
CA ASN A 52 9.67 -10.16 3.82
C ASN A 52 9.21 -10.23 2.35
N SER A 53 10.12 -10.41 1.38
CA SER A 53 9.77 -10.35 -0.06
C SER A 53 8.62 -11.29 -0.44
N GLY A 54 8.62 -12.54 0.05
CA GLY A 54 7.53 -13.49 -0.19
C GLY A 54 6.19 -13.05 0.41
N VAL A 55 6.22 -12.45 1.61
CA VAL A 55 5.05 -11.86 2.26
C VAL A 55 4.54 -10.66 1.47
N MET A 56 5.45 -9.80 1.00
CA MET A 56 5.13 -8.65 0.16
C MET A 56 4.44 -9.09 -1.13
N THR A 57 5.02 -10.04 -1.87
CA THR A 57 4.43 -10.57 -3.11
C THR A 57 3.04 -11.14 -2.88
N ARG A 58 2.83 -11.89 -1.79
CA ARG A 58 1.49 -12.40 -1.42
C ARG A 58 0.53 -11.26 -1.10
N TYR A 59 0.98 -10.23 -0.39
CA TYR A 59 0.14 -9.09 0.01
C TYR A 59 -0.32 -8.25 -1.17
N VAL A 60 0.58 -7.91 -2.09
CA VAL A 60 0.27 -7.09 -3.28
C VAL A 60 -0.51 -7.84 -4.36
N SER A 61 -0.73 -9.14 -4.17
CA SER A 61 -1.51 -10.01 -5.06
C SER A 61 -2.92 -10.28 -4.53
N SER A 62 -3.33 -9.67 -3.41
CA SER A 62 -4.69 -9.79 -2.88
C SER A 62 -5.52 -8.53 -3.14
N LYS A 63 -6.70 -8.73 -3.72
CA LYS A 63 -7.70 -7.67 -3.90
C LYS A 63 -8.13 -7.06 -2.56
N ASP A 64 -8.41 -7.89 -1.56
CA ASP A 64 -8.89 -7.40 -0.27
C ASP A 64 -7.85 -6.49 0.39
N ASN A 65 -6.57 -6.82 0.20
CA ASN A 65 -5.47 -5.97 0.63
C ASN A 65 -5.35 -4.68 -0.19
N LEU A 66 -5.63 -4.69 -1.51
CA LEU A 66 -5.61 -3.48 -2.35
C LEU A 66 -6.66 -2.45 -1.89
N ILE A 67 -7.83 -2.91 -1.47
CA ILE A 67 -8.94 -2.04 -1.06
C ILE A 67 -8.51 -1.12 0.10
N VAL A 68 -7.66 -1.60 1.01
CA VAL A 68 -7.22 -0.86 2.19
C VAL A 68 -6.48 0.45 1.84
N PRO A 69 -5.32 0.44 1.15
CA PRO A 69 -4.63 1.66 0.77
C PRO A 69 -5.46 2.52 -0.20
N MET A 70 -6.31 1.93 -1.06
CA MET A 70 -7.20 2.71 -1.93
C MET A 70 -8.23 3.54 -1.13
N ASN A 71 -8.74 3.00 -0.02
CA ASN A 71 -9.63 3.75 0.88
C ASN A 71 -8.84 4.80 1.68
N LEU A 72 -7.66 4.46 2.20
CA LEU A 72 -6.83 5.39 2.97
C LEU A 72 -6.28 6.55 2.13
N LEU A 73 -6.09 6.38 0.81
CA LEU A 73 -5.79 7.47 -0.12
C LEU A 73 -6.89 8.55 -0.18
N ARG A 74 -8.10 8.23 0.30
CA ARG A 74 -9.23 9.17 0.40
C ARG A 74 -9.42 9.71 1.81
N ASP A 75 -8.55 9.36 2.77
CA ASP A 75 -8.66 9.80 4.15
C ASP A 75 -8.54 11.33 4.25
N LYS A 76 -9.15 11.93 5.27
CA LYS A 76 -9.07 13.38 5.51
C LYS A 76 -7.67 13.85 5.95
N SER A 77 -6.87 12.96 6.52
CA SER A 77 -5.51 13.25 6.96
C SER A 77 -4.51 13.09 5.84
N ARG A 78 -3.83 14.20 5.53
CA ARG A 78 -2.69 14.23 4.58
C ARG A 78 -1.61 13.20 4.94
N SER A 79 -1.31 13.06 6.23
CA SER A 79 -0.32 12.09 6.71
C SER A 79 -0.70 10.65 6.37
N ILE A 80 -1.98 10.28 6.56
CA ILE A 80 -2.46 8.93 6.23
C ILE A 80 -2.41 8.70 4.72
N GLN A 81 -2.80 9.68 3.92
CA GLN A 81 -2.74 9.58 2.45
C GLN A 81 -1.31 9.32 1.95
N ILE A 82 -0.30 9.95 2.55
CA ILE A 82 1.12 9.75 2.19
C ILE A 82 1.58 8.33 2.51
N GLU A 83 1.30 7.84 3.71
CA GLU A 83 1.67 6.46 4.08
C GLU A 83 0.91 5.41 3.26
N ALA A 84 -0.37 5.68 2.96
CA ALA A 84 -1.17 4.84 2.06
C ALA A 84 -0.59 4.79 0.65
N PHE A 85 -0.04 5.90 0.16
CA PHE A 85 0.65 5.93 -1.13
C PHE A 85 1.88 5.02 -1.15
N HIS A 86 2.68 5.00 -0.08
CA HIS A 86 3.86 4.12 0.02
C HIS A 86 3.51 2.63 -0.04
N VAL A 87 2.32 2.23 0.43
CA VAL A 87 1.81 0.87 0.26
C VAL A 87 1.19 0.67 -1.12
N PHE A 88 0.37 1.62 -1.59
CA PHE A 88 -0.30 1.55 -2.89
C PHE A 88 0.68 1.41 -4.06
N LYS A 89 1.82 2.11 -4.02
CA LYS A 89 2.83 2.03 -5.09
C LYS A 89 3.33 0.62 -5.34
N LEU A 90 3.35 -0.25 -4.31
CA LEU A 90 3.76 -1.64 -4.43
C LEU A 90 2.75 -2.45 -5.26
N PHE A 91 1.46 -2.15 -5.16
CA PHE A 91 0.43 -2.77 -6.00
C PHE A 91 0.51 -2.30 -7.45
N ALA A 92 0.77 -1.00 -7.65
CA ALA A 92 0.92 -0.43 -8.99
C ALA A 92 2.17 -0.97 -9.71
N ALA A 93 3.27 -1.17 -8.98
CA ALA A 93 4.54 -1.67 -9.50
C ALA A 93 4.63 -3.21 -9.59
N ASN A 94 3.59 -3.95 -9.18
CA ASN A 94 3.60 -5.41 -9.29
C ASN A 94 3.43 -5.84 -10.76
N GLU A 95 4.52 -6.23 -11.41
CA GLU A 95 4.52 -6.73 -12.80
C GLU A 95 3.69 -8.01 -12.97
N ASN A 96 3.63 -8.86 -11.94
CA ASN A 96 2.88 -10.12 -11.94
C ASN A 96 1.51 -9.96 -11.27
N LYS A 97 0.90 -8.80 -11.42
CA LYS A 97 -0.39 -8.46 -10.81
C LYS A 97 -1.52 -9.37 -11.32
N PRO A 98 -2.33 -9.96 -10.41
CA PRO A 98 -3.54 -10.69 -10.80
C PRO A 98 -4.51 -9.85 -11.62
N SER A 99 -5.25 -10.52 -12.51
CA SER A 99 -6.21 -9.89 -13.42
C SER A 99 -7.24 -9.05 -12.67
N GLU A 100 -7.78 -9.56 -11.55
CA GLU A 100 -8.77 -8.86 -10.73
C GLU A 100 -8.24 -7.52 -10.18
N ILE A 101 -6.98 -7.47 -9.72
CA ILE A 101 -6.31 -6.24 -9.30
C ILE A 101 -6.15 -5.30 -10.51
N GLY A 102 -5.80 -5.85 -11.68
CA GLY A 102 -5.72 -5.10 -12.95
C GLY A 102 -7.04 -4.41 -13.28
N THR A 103 -8.13 -5.17 -13.27
CA THR A 103 -9.49 -4.67 -13.50
C THR A 103 -9.86 -3.58 -12.51
N ILE A 104 -9.62 -3.76 -11.21
CA ILE A 104 -9.96 -2.74 -10.20
C ILE A 104 -9.21 -1.43 -10.43
N LEU A 105 -7.89 -1.49 -10.68
CA LEU A 105 -7.08 -0.31 -10.97
C LEU A 105 -7.57 0.39 -12.24
N MET A 106 -7.92 -0.38 -13.27
CA MET A 106 -8.48 0.12 -14.52
C MET A 106 -9.83 0.81 -14.35
N THR A 107 -10.78 0.15 -13.71
CA THR A 107 -12.12 0.70 -13.45
C THR A 107 -12.06 2.00 -12.64
N ASN A 108 -11.04 2.16 -11.80
CA ASN A 108 -10.85 3.35 -10.96
C ASN A 108 -9.78 4.33 -11.48
N LYS A 109 -9.21 4.09 -12.66
CA LYS A 109 -8.06 4.82 -13.23
C LYS A 109 -8.17 6.33 -13.09
N SER A 110 -9.25 6.94 -13.59
CA SER A 110 -9.44 8.40 -13.56
C SER A 110 -9.50 8.96 -12.13
N LYS A 111 -10.11 8.23 -11.19
CA LYS A 111 -10.21 8.64 -9.79
C LYS A 111 -8.85 8.55 -9.10
N ILE A 112 -8.10 7.49 -9.36
CA ILE A 112 -6.75 7.28 -8.81
C ILE A 112 -5.82 8.39 -9.30
N LEU A 113 -5.78 8.66 -10.63
CA LEU A 113 -4.94 9.72 -11.19
C LEU A 113 -5.25 11.09 -10.59
N ARG A 114 -6.54 11.40 -10.39
CA ARG A 114 -6.94 12.66 -9.73
C ARG A 114 -6.46 12.73 -8.28
N LEU A 115 -6.58 11.64 -7.52
CA LEU A 115 -6.12 11.59 -6.13
C LEU A 115 -4.60 11.76 -6.04
N LEU A 116 -3.84 11.07 -6.89
CA LEU A 116 -2.38 11.17 -6.92
C LEU A 116 -1.91 12.54 -7.39
N GLY A 117 -2.58 13.16 -8.36
CA GLY A 117 -2.23 14.53 -8.80
C GLY A 117 -2.45 15.59 -7.71
N ALA A 118 -3.44 15.38 -6.83
CA ALA A 118 -3.69 16.26 -5.68
C ALA A 118 -2.76 15.97 -4.47
N LEU A 119 -2.02 14.85 -4.50
CA LEU A 119 -1.15 14.42 -3.42
C LEU A 119 0.17 15.22 -3.43
N LYS A 120 0.27 16.27 -2.60
CA LYS A 120 1.49 17.08 -2.38
C LYS A 120 2.10 16.97 -0.98
N LEU A 121 3.40 16.92 -0.85
CA LEU A 121 4.07 17.02 0.45
C LEU A 121 4.18 18.48 0.91
N GLU A 122 4.23 18.70 2.23
CA GLU A 122 4.47 20.04 2.80
C GLU A 122 5.92 20.50 2.62
N LYS A 123 6.84 19.54 2.50
CA LYS A 123 8.27 19.75 2.25
C LYS A 123 8.65 19.04 0.95
N GLU A 124 9.62 19.60 0.24
CA GLU A 124 10.17 18.96 -0.95
C GLU A 124 10.83 17.63 -0.57
N ASP A 125 10.41 16.57 -1.26
CA ASP A 125 10.98 15.22 -1.18
C ASP A 125 11.01 14.68 -2.62
N GLU A 126 12.19 14.75 -3.23
CA GLU A 126 12.39 14.37 -4.62
C GLU A 126 12.09 12.89 -4.87
N GLN A 127 12.38 12.02 -3.89
CA GLN A 127 12.13 10.59 -4.01
C GLN A 127 10.63 10.31 -4.03
N PHE A 128 9.86 10.96 -3.16
CA PHE A 128 8.41 10.82 -3.17
C PHE A 128 7.78 11.29 -4.48
N GLU A 129 8.23 12.44 -5.00
CA GLU A 129 7.71 12.98 -6.25
C GLU A 129 8.09 12.09 -7.47
N ALA A 130 9.29 11.51 -7.46
CA ALA A 130 9.71 10.52 -8.46
C ALA A 130 8.84 9.26 -8.41
N ASP A 131 8.66 8.67 -7.22
CA ASP A 131 7.79 7.50 -7.02
C ASP A 131 6.35 7.80 -7.49
N LYS A 132 5.82 8.97 -7.13
CA LYS A 132 4.46 9.38 -7.50
C LYS A 132 4.31 9.54 -9.00
N THR A 133 5.30 10.15 -9.65
CA THR A 133 5.33 10.29 -11.10
C THR A 133 5.34 8.94 -11.79
N GLU A 134 6.12 7.99 -11.28
CA GLU A 134 6.18 6.64 -11.84
C GLU A 134 4.86 5.89 -11.68
N VAL A 135 4.25 5.93 -10.48
CA VAL A 135 2.94 5.31 -10.25
C VAL A 135 1.87 5.94 -11.15
N ILE A 136 1.88 7.26 -11.34
CA ILE A 136 0.96 7.93 -12.26
C ILE A 136 1.12 7.41 -13.69
N LYS A 137 2.35 7.24 -14.18
CA LYS A 137 2.63 6.67 -15.51
C LYS A 137 2.10 5.24 -15.62
N LEU A 138 2.39 4.38 -14.64
CA LEU A 138 1.91 2.99 -14.61
C LEU A 138 0.39 2.92 -14.68
N ILE A 139 -0.31 3.69 -13.83
CA ILE A 139 -1.78 3.74 -13.84
C ILE A 139 -2.33 4.33 -15.15
N ALA A 140 -1.68 5.36 -15.70
CA ALA A 140 -2.08 5.97 -16.97
C ALA A 140 -1.90 5.02 -18.17
N ALA A 141 -0.90 4.15 -18.13
CA ALA A 141 -0.59 3.18 -19.18
C ALA A 141 -1.55 1.96 -19.20
N LEU A 142 -2.30 1.72 -18.12
CA LEU A 142 -3.25 0.60 -18.10
C LEU A 142 -4.30 0.76 -19.22
N SER A 143 -4.48 -0.28 -20.03
CA SER A 143 -5.48 -0.41 -21.10
C SER A 143 -6.23 -1.74 -20.98
N LEU A 144 -7.38 -1.84 -21.65
CA LEU A 144 -8.08 -3.11 -21.87
C LEU A 144 -7.30 -4.02 -22.81
#